data_AF-F4RDZ8-F1
#
_entry.id   AF-F4RDZ8-F1
#
_cell.length_a   1.000
_cell.length_b   1.000
_cell.length_c   1.000
_cell.angle_alpha   90.00
_cell.angle_beta   90.00
_cell.angle_gamma   90.00
#
_symmetry.space_group_name_H-M   'P 1'
#
loop_
_entity.id
_entity.type
_entity.pdbx_description
1 polymer ?
#
loop_
_entity_poly.entity_id
_entity_poly.type
_entity_poly.pdbx_seq_one_letter_code
_entity_poly.pdbx_strand_id
1 'polypeptide(L)'
;MAAAASISESVVTQAMHFKDGRTVKTLKAENKEVAAWLPDRNSGSYQAIIDYMKYLLGVSTSRVPYPDSPTPEELSVLPQITPESILADSTVFSLNLPPPSISKKITHRPRQKSCWLIYKEYFLSDMSQLLIPRATLAWESRDCRWNQIMLALLLKHWRWAQVHGAFSLYGADPKYFSDAIVRAVMERWLRGQKTKSEVYYIRKKKTQRRATIFRYRQEALEELVEAENPHLLSTALDFLPDAVCCSDTEDDGPGQTRAVGMVWRSPEYQEFLHLLDKLSFKQQKALHGARWAALRLDMRRRPAVRVSTSGKAPRNLPLNCYCPSWRDSFQDTKKYLLTQKSFSPALGVLTCMIRAALS
;
A
#
# COMPACT_ATOMS: atom_id res chain seq x y z
N MET A 1 -0.51 43.92 -1.20
CA MET A 1 -0.55 43.25 0.12
C MET A 1 -1.55 42.11 0.05
N ALA A 2 -1.07 40.88 -0.13
CA ALA A 2 -1.91 39.68 -0.12
C ALA A 2 -1.66 38.95 1.20
N ALA A 3 -2.71 38.74 1.98
CA ALA A 3 -2.66 38.03 3.24
C ALA A 3 -2.31 36.56 2.97
N ALA A 4 -1.14 36.12 3.47
CA ALA A 4 -0.80 34.71 3.55
C ALA A 4 -1.78 34.05 4.55
N ALA A 5 -2.56 33.08 4.09
CA ALA A 5 -3.39 32.27 4.95
C ALA A 5 -2.50 31.45 5.88
N SER A 6 -2.29 31.96 7.09
CA SER A 6 -1.71 31.22 8.22
C SER A 6 -2.62 30.03 8.53
N ILE A 7 -2.11 28.82 8.34
CA ILE A 7 -2.76 27.61 8.87
C ILE A 7 -2.67 27.72 10.39
N SER A 8 -3.81 27.83 11.06
CA SER A 8 -3.86 28.03 12.51
C SER A 8 -3.29 26.81 13.25
N GLU A 9 -2.49 27.07 14.30
CA GLU A 9 -1.94 26.06 15.22
C GLU A 9 -3.00 25.10 15.80
N SER A 10 -4.27 25.50 15.79
CA SER A 10 -5.41 24.69 16.23
C SER A 10 -5.73 23.48 15.35
N VAL A 11 -5.34 23.47 14.07
CA VAL A 11 -5.54 22.32 13.17
C VAL A 11 -4.52 21.21 13.44
N VAL A 12 -3.38 21.59 14.02
CA VAL A 12 -2.20 20.74 14.22
C VAL A 12 -2.28 19.91 15.52
N THR A 13 -2.96 20.42 16.54
CA THR A 13 -3.02 19.81 17.89
C THR A 13 -4.26 18.96 18.12
N GLN A 14 -5.14 18.81 17.11
CA GLN A 14 -6.35 18.02 17.23
C GLN A 14 -5.99 16.53 17.27
N ALA A 15 -6.17 15.90 18.44
CA ALA A 15 -6.14 14.45 18.55
C ALA A 15 -7.06 13.84 17.48
N MET A 16 -6.58 12.80 16.76
CA MET A 16 -7.28 12.15 15.65
C MET A 16 -8.60 11.49 16.12
N HIS A 17 -9.63 12.29 16.29
CA HIS A 17 -10.97 11.86 16.64
C HIS A 17 -11.93 12.28 15.51
N PHE A 18 -12.45 11.26 14.81
CA PHE A 18 -13.33 11.42 13.67
C PHE A 18 -14.81 11.39 14.08
N LYS A 19 -15.70 11.81 13.15
CA LYS A 19 -17.17 11.95 13.26
C LYS A 19 -17.94 10.80 13.96
N ASP A 20 -17.36 9.59 14.04
CA ASP A 20 -18.00 8.41 14.64
C ASP A 20 -17.14 7.71 15.73
N GLY A 21 -16.07 8.35 16.24
CA GLY A 21 -15.23 7.81 17.33
C GLY A 21 -14.43 6.54 17.01
N ARG A 22 -14.36 6.11 15.74
CA ARG A 22 -13.62 4.90 15.31
C ARG A 22 -12.23 5.24 14.75
N THR A 23 -11.23 4.42 15.07
CA THR A 23 -9.87 4.54 14.53
C THR A 23 -9.78 4.08 13.07
N VAL A 24 -8.95 4.76 12.29
CA VAL A 24 -8.73 4.45 10.87
C VAL A 24 -7.98 3.12 10.73
N LYS A 25 -8.60 2.12 10.07
CA LYS A 25 -8.05 0.76 9.99
C LYS A 25 -7.00 0.54 8.89
N THR A 26 -6.78 1.53 8.01
CA THR A 26 -5.88 1.34 6.86
C THR A 26 -4.95 2.52 6.65
N LEU A 27 -3.68 2.21 6.31
CA LEU A 27 -2.66 3.19 5.95
C LEU A 27 -3.10 4.15 4.83
N LYS A 28 -3.94 3.68 3.89
CA LYS A 28 -4.47 4.52 2.80
C LYS A 28 -5.38 5.61 3.34
N ALA A 29 -6.24 5.27 4.30
CA ALA A 29 -7.13 6.23 4.93
C ALA A 29 -6.36 7.17 5.86
N GLU A 30 -5.40 6.67 6.67
CA GLU A 30 -4.52 7.53 7.50
C GLU A 30 -3.76 8.55 6.65
N ASN A 31 -3.22 8.12 5.50
CA ASN A 31 -2.54 8.99 4.57
C ASN A 31 -3.46 10.01 3.89
N LYS A 32 -4.76 9.69 3.73
CA LYS A 32 -5.75 10.61 3.14
C LYS A 32 -6.04 11.77 4.09
N GLU A 33 -6.14 11.51 5.40
CA GLU A 33 -6.42 12.53 6.41
C GLU A 33 -5.31 13.57 6.49
N VAL A 34 -4.05 13.12 6.44
CA VAL A 34 -2.90 14.04 6.47
C VAL A 34 -2.59 14.67 5.11
N ALA A 35 -3.17 14.16 4.01
CA ALA A 35 -2.81 14.65 2.68
C ALA A 35 -3.24 16.10 2.43
N ALA A 36 -4.30 16.58 3.09
CA ALA A 36 -4.85 17.91 2.85
C ALA A 36 -3.93 19.06 3.33
N TRP A 37 -3.09 18.81 4.34
CA TRP A 37 -2.28 19.85 4.99
C TRP A 37 -0.77 19.59 4.95
N LEU A 38 -0.34 18.43 4.41
CA LEU A 38 1.06 18.13 4.16
C LEU A 38 1.48 18.53 2.75
N PRO A 39 2.78 18.83 2.53
CA PRO A 39 3.29 19.09 1.18
C PRO A 39 3.10 17.86 0.28
N ASP A 40 2.88 18.12 -1.01
CA ASP A 40 2.82 17.06 -2.02
C ASP A 40 4.10 16.23 -2.03
N ARG A 41 3.97 14.92 -2.24
CA ARG A 41 5.10 13.97 -2.20
C ARG A 41 6.25 14.33 -3.15
N ASN A 42 5.93 14.98 -4.26
CA ASN A 42 6.90 15.37 -5.28
C ASN A 42 7.37 16.84 -5.14
N SER A 43 6.86 17.58 -4.16
CA SER A 43 7.24 18.97 -3.91
C SER A 43 8.67 19.08 -3.35
N GLY A 44 9.27 20.26 -3.54
CA GLY A 44 10.55 20.63 -2.94
C GLY A 44 10.55 20.49 -1.42
N SER A 45 9.49 20.92 -0.74
CA SER A 45 9.38 20.86 0.73
C SER A 45 9.38 19.42 1.25
N TYR A 46 8.56 18.53 0.65
CA TYR A 46 8.53 17.12 1.05
C TYR A 46 9.89 16.46 0.82
N GLN A 47 10.51 16.72 -0.34
CA GLN A 47 11.79 16.11 -0.69
C GLN A 47 12.93 16.62 0.19
N ALA A 48 12.96 17.91 0.56
CA ALA A 48 13.95 18.47 1.48
C ALA A 48 13.93 17.76 2.85
N ILE A 49 12.72 17.62 3.44
CA ILE A 49 12.54 16.95 4.74
C ILE A 49 13.01 15.49 4.66
N ILE A 50 12.53 14.75 3.66
CA ILE A 50 12.79 13.31 3.56
C ILE A 50 14.23 13.00 3.15
N ASP A 51 14.83 13.77 2.23
CA ASP A 51 16.22 13.55 1.83
C ASP A 51 17.18 13.88 2.99
N TYR A 52 16.88 14.91 3.79
CA TYR A 52 17.68 15.26 4.96
C TYR A 52 17.59 14.19 6.06
N MET A 53 16.37 13.78 6.42
CA MET A 53 16.16 12.69 7.37
C MET A 53 16.88 11.40 6.95
N LYS A 54 16.76 10.99 5.68
CA LYS A 54 17.46 9.81 5.15
C LYS A 54 18.97 9.95 5.27
N TYR A 55 19.50 11.13 4.98
CA TYR A 55 20.93 11.38 5.06
C TYR A 55 21.48 11.26 6.49
N LEU A 56 20.76 11.81 7.47
CA LEU A 56 21.09 11.66 8.90
C LEU A 56 21.05 10.20 9.34
N LEU A 57 20.05 9.43 8.89
CA LEU A 57 19.95 7.98 9.10
C LEU A 57 20.97 7.15 8.30
N GLY A 58 21.91 7.78 7.58
CA GLY A 58 22.97 7.07 6.85
C GLY A 58 22.61 6.57 5.46
N VAL A 59 21.43 6.91 4.94
CA VAL A 59 20.94 6.46 3.63
C VAL A 59 21.27 7.51 2.56
N SER A 60 22.44 7.37 1.93
CA SER A 60 22.92 8.30 0.89
C SER A 60 22.35 8.00 -0.51
N THR A 61 22.11 6.73 -0.83
CA THR A 61 21.61 6.28 -2.14
C THR A 61 20.51 5.24 -1.99
N SER A 62 19.74 4.99 -3.06
CA SER A 62 18.66 3.99 -3.06
C SER A 62 19.15 2.55 -2.94
N ARG A 63 20.45 2.30 -3.06
CA ARG A 63 21.07 0.97 -2.98
C ARG A 63 21.54 0.60 -1.58
N VAL A 64 21.67 1.58 -0.68
CA VAL A 64 22.06 1.33 0.71
C VAL A 64 20.79 0.92 1.47
N PRO A 65 20.76 -0.28 2.09
CA PRO A 65 19.63 -0.68 2.91
C PRO A 65 19.49 0.28 4.11
N TYR A 66 18.27 0.42 4.62
CA TYR A 66 18.07 1.12 5.89
C TYR A 66 18.77 0.35 7.02
N PRO A 67 19.29 1.04 8.04
CA PRO A 67 19.80 0.37 9.24
C PRO A 67 18.71 -0.52 9.85
N ASP A 68 19.09 -1.65 10.45
CA ASP A 68 18.14 -2.51 11.15
C ASP A 68 17.46 -1.80 12.33
N SER A 69 16.29 -2.30 12.73
CA SER A 69 15.61 -1.85 13.95
C SER A 69 16.55 -1.91 15.16
N PRO A 70 16.33 -1.08 16.20
CA PRO A 70 17.11 -1.17 17.42
C PRO A 70 16.94 -2.54 18.07
N THR A 71 18.01 -3.09 18.64
CA THR A 71 17.96 -4.37 19.34
C THR A 71 17.22 -4.22 20.68
N PRO A 72 16.73 -5.33 21.28
CA PRO A 72 16.13 -5.28 22.61
C PRO A 72 17.04 -4.65 23.68
N GLU A 73 18.35 -4.85 23.57
CA GLU A 73 19.35 -4.26 24.46
C GLU A 73 19.46 -2.75 24.26
N GLU A 74 19.47 -2.27 23.01
CA GLU A 74 19.45 -0.83 22.71
C GLU A 74 18.17 -0.16 23.24
N LEU A 75 17.03 -0.86 23.19
CA LEU A 75 15.77 -0.39 23.73
C LEU A 75 15.75 -0.33 25.26
N SER A 76 16.44 -1.25 25.95
CA SER A 76 16.43 -1.32 27.41
C SER A 76 17.32 -0.25 28.06
N VAL A 77 18.38 0.18 27.36
CA VAL A 77 19.31 1.22 27.82
C VAL A 77 18.93 2.64 27.38
N LEU A 78 17.81 2.79 26.65
CA LEU A 78 17.34 4.08 26.17
C LEU A 78 17.09 5.03 27.36
N PRO A 79 17.75 6.19 27.43
CA PRO A 79 17.65 7.03 28.62
C PRO A 79 16.26 7.64 28.78
N GLN A 80 15.96 8.10 30.00
CA GLN A 80 14.69 8.71 30.37
C GLN A 80 14.56 10.17 29.88
N ILE A 81 14.82 10.41 28.60
CA ILE A 81 14.77 11.73 27.95
C ILE A 81 13.38 11.93 27.32
N THR A 82 12.89 13.17 27.32
CA THR A 82 11.62 13.55 26.66
C THR A 82 11.86 14.24 25.32
N PRO A 83 10.97 14.09 24.32
CA PRO A 83 11.05 14.81 23.05
C PRO A 83 11.19 16.33 23.22
N GLU A 84 10.50 16.91 24.20
CA GLU A 84 10.48 18.35 24.48
C GLU A 84 11.86 18.83 24.95
N SER A 85 12.52 18.05 25.83
CA SER A 85 13.87 18.37 26.30
C SER A 85 14.90 18.35 25.17
N ILE A 86 14.78 17.41 24.22
CA ILE A 86 15.64 17.32 23.04
C ILE A 86 15.48 18.56 22.18
N LEU A 87 14.23 18.97 21.91
CA LEU A 87 13.94 20.12 21.05
C LEU A 87 14.38 21.46 21.67
N ALA A 88 14.39 21.56 22.99
CA ALA A 88 14.82 22.76 23.71
C ALA A 88 16.35 22.89 23.82
N ASP A 89 17.06 21.77 23.82
CA ASP A 89 18.52 21.76 23.91
C ASP A 89 19.16 22.13 22.57
N SER A 90 19.99 23.17 22.55
CA SER A 90 20.75 23.61 21.36
C SER A 90 22.27 23.53 21.56
N THR A 91 22.74 23.00 22.68
CA THR A 91 24.15 23.00 23.09
C THR A 91 25.07 22.35 22.07
N VAL A 92 24.61 21.27 21.42
CA VAL A 92 25.38 20.55 20.38
C VAL A 92 25.78 21.44 19.20
N PHE A 93 24.98 22.46 18.88
CA PHE A 93 25.26 23.35 17.75
C PHE A 93 26.34 24.40 18.06
N SER A 94 26.73 24.55 19.32
CA SER A 94 27.85 25.39 19.76
C SER A 94 29.19 24.65 19.74
N LEU A 95 29.21 23.37 19.38
CA LEU A 95 30.45 22.58 19.31
C LEU A 95 31.33 23.05 18.15
N ASN A 96 32.62 23.22 18.44
CA ASN A 96 33.65 23.42 17.43
C ASN A 96 34.07 22.07 16.86
N LEU A 97 33.31 21.60 15.86
CA LEU A 97 33.61 20.35 15.17
C LEU A 97 34.72 20.56 14.13
N PRO A 98 35.66 19.60 13.99
CA PRO A 98 36.67 19.67 12.95
C PRO A 98 36.03 19.59 11.56
N PRO A 99 36.68 20.16 10.52
CA PRO A 99 36.19 20.04 9.15
C PRO A 99 36.09 18.57 8.74
N PRO A 100 35.07 18.19 7.94
CA PRO A 100 34.82 16.81 7.58
C PRO A 100 36.01 16.23 6.80
N SER A 101 36.55 15.10 7.26
CA SER A 101 37.63 14.39 6.58
C SER A 101 37.22 13.97 5.16
N ILE A 102 37.94 14.48 4.16
CA ILE A 102 37.68 14.29 2.72
C ILE A 102 37.85 12.82 2.25
N SER A 103 38.22 11.88 3.14
CA SER A 103 38.64 10.52 2.76
C SER A 103 37.54 9.61 2.22
N LYS A 104 36.25 9.97 2.38
CA LYS A 104 35.12 9.22 1.78
C LYS A 104 34.58 10.03 0.61
N LYS A 105 34.62 9.48 -0.60
CA LYS A 105 33.89 10.00 -1.78
C LYS A 105 32.38 10.01 -1.50
N ILE A 106 31.89 11.02 -0.79
CA ILE A 106 30.47 11.19 -0.54
C ILE A 106 29.92 11.89 -1.77
N THR A 107 29.29 11.10 -2.65
CA THR A 107 28.47 11.63 -3.74
C THR A 107 27.26 12.33 -3.13
N HIS A 108 27.34 13.65 -3.01
CA HIS A 108 26.18 14.49 -2.74
C HIS A 108 25.17 14.34 -3.88
N ARG A 109 23.88 14.26 -3.53
CA ARG A 109 22.82 14.43 -4.54
C ARG A 109 22.85 15.86 -5.08
N PRO A 110 22.36 16.12 -6.31
CA PRO A 110 22.43 17.45 -6.94
C PRO A 110 21.91 18.62 -6.09
N ARG A 111 20.99 18.36 -5.15
CA ARG A 111 20.38 19.37 -4.27
C ARG A 111 20.93 19.39 -2.85
N GLN A 112 21.86 18.50 -2.52
CA GLN A 112 22.49 18.42 -1.20
C GLN A 112 23.70 19.34 -1.15
N LYS A 113 23.71 20.27 -0.19
CA LYS A 113 24.87 21.14 0.05
C LYS A 113 25.97 20.39 0.81
N SER A 114 27.21 20.82 0.65
CA SER A 114 28.37 20.28 1.39
C SER A 114 28.23 20.45 2.91
N CYS A 115 27.53 21.49 3.38
CA CYS A 115 27.29 21.74 4.80
C CYS A 115 26.59 20.57 5.52
N TRP A 116 25.86 19.72 4.79
CA TRP A 116 25.21 18.53 5.35
C TRP A 116 26.21 17.60 6.06
N LEU A 117 27.48 17.55 5.62
CA LEU A 117 28.52 16.76 6.28
C LEU A 117 28.73 17.18 7.73
N ILE A 118 28.99 18.47 7.95
CA ILE A 118 29.17 19.03 9.30
C ILE A 118 27.88 18.85 10.12
N TYR A 119 26.72 18.99 9.47
CA TYR A 119 25.44 18.91 10.17
C TYR A 119 25.14 17.49 10.66
N LYS A 120 25.60 16.50 9.91
CA LYS A 120 25.57 15.11 10.36
C LYS A 120 26.51 14.87 11.53
N GLU A 121 27.68 15.49 11.58
CA GLU A 121 28.58 15.38 12.73
C GLU A 121 27.97 15.99 14.00
N TYR A 122 27.22 17.11 13.88
CA TYR A 122 26.41 17.63 15.00
C TYR A 122 25.36 16.60 15.43
N PHE A 123 24.64 16.01 14.49
CA PHE A 123 23.64 14.98 14.80
C PHE A 123 24.21 13.75 15.51
N LEU A 124 25.36 13.24 15.04
CA LEU A 124 26.04 12.11 15.67
C LEU A 124 26.57 12.46 17.06
N SER A 125 27.08 13.69 17.23
CA SER A 125 27.55 14.19 18.52
C SER A 125 26.40 14.32 19.53
N ASP A 126 25.23 14.80 19.09
CA ASP A 126 24.00 14.91 19.90
C ASP A 126 23.55 13.53 20.39
N MET A 127 23.48 12.55 19.48
CA MET A 127 23.14 11.18 19.85
C MET A 127 24.13 10.60 20.86
N SER A 128 25.44 10.84 20.66
CA SER A 128 26.47 10.35 21.58
C SER A 128 26.32 10.95 22.97
N GLN A 129 26.01 12.25 23.08
CA GLN A 129 25.74 12.91 24.36
C GLN A 129 24.51 12.34 25.06
N LEU A 130 23.50 11.96 24.28
CA LEU A 130 22.27 11.32 24.77
C LEU A 130 22.39 9.79 24.89
N LEU A 131 23.59 9.21 24.78
CA LEU A 131 23.83 7.77 24.89
C LEU A 131 22.99 6.91 23.92
N ILE A 132 22.65 7.45 22.75
CA ILE A 132 21.93 6.74 21.69
C ILE A 132 22.98 6.11 20.75
N PRO A 133 23.08 4.78 20.70
CA PRO A 133 24.22 4.09 20.09
C PRO A 133 24.30 4.26 18.58
N ARG A 134 23.16 4.37 17.88
CA ARG A 134 23.13 4.55 16.42
C ARG A 134 21.84 5.20 15.94
N ALA A 135 21.95 5.85 14.78
CA ALA A 135 20.84 6.45 14.07
C ALA A 135 20.01 5.38 13.35
N THR A 136 18.91 4.95 13.95
CA THR A 136 17.94 4.03 13.32
C THR A 136 16.51 4.32 13.80
N LEU A 137 15.52 3.72 13.16
CA LEU A 137 14.13 3.74 13.58
C LEU A 137 13.68 2.33 13.95
N ALA A 138 12.77 2.22 14.91
CA ALA A 138 12.05 0.99 15.19
C ALA A 138 11.01 0.75 14.10
N TRP A 139 11.43 0.10 13.01
CA TRP A 139 10.63 -0.12 11.81
C TRP A 139 9.38 -0.95 12.09
N GLU A 140 9.46 -1.86 13.07
CA GLU A 140 8.39 -2.77 13.46
C GLU A 140 7.44 -2.19 14.53
N SER A 141 7.86 -1.15 15.26
CA SER A 141 7.07 -0.53 16.33
C SER A 141 7.04 0.99 16.21
N ARG A 142 6.00 1.51 15.57
CA ARG A 142 5.94 2.92 15.13
C ARG A 142 5.84 3.90 16.28
N ASP A 143 4.98 3.60 17.23
CA ASP A 143 4.63 4.52 18.33
C ASP A 143 5.50 4.28 19.57
N CYS A 144 6.59 3.53 19.44
CA CYS A 144 7.50 3.28 20.54
C CYS A 144 8.32 4.51 20.92
N ARG A 145 8.80 4.51 22.16
CA ARG A 145 9.64 5.58 22.73
C ARG A 145 10.88 5.89 21.87
N TRP A 146 11.51 4.86 21.30
CA TRP A 146 12.68 5.04 20.44
C TRP A 146 12.37 5.96 19.25
N ASN A 147 11.26 5.70 18.54
CA ASN A 147 10.87 6.54 17.40
C ASN A 147 10.45 7.94 17.85
N GLN A 148 9.82 8.10 19.01
CA GLN A 148 9.49 9.42 19.54
C GLN A 148 10.75 10.27 19.78
N ILE A 149 11.78 9.69 20.39
CA ILE A 149 13.08 10.33 20.64
C ILE A 149 13.82 10.61 19.32
N MET A 150 13.91 9.62 18.44
CA MET A 150 14.63 9.76 17.17
C MET A 150 13.97 10.81 16.25
N LEU A 151 12.64 10.86 16.20
CA LEU A 151 11.92 11.90 15.43
C LEU A 151 12.13 13.29 16.02
N ALA A 152 12.23 13.43 17.35
CA ALA A 152 12.56 14.70 17.98
C ALA A 152 13.98 15.16 17.62
N LEU A 153 14.97 14.26 17.62
CA LEU A 153 16.33 14.57 17.18
C LEU A 153 16.37 14.97 15.70
N LEU A 154 15.71 14.21 14.83
CA LEU A 154 15.63 14.53 13.40
C LEU A 154 15.00 15.90 13.17
N LEU A 155 13.95 16.25 13.93
CA LEU A 155 13.30 17.56 13.85
C LEU A 155 14.20 18.69 14.35
N LYS A 156 14.86 18.52 15.50
CA LYS A 156 15.86 19.45 16.06
C LYS A 156 16.92 19.81 15.02
N HIS A 157 17.53 18.80 14.43
CA HIS A 157 18.60 18.98 13.42
C HIS A 157 18.08 19.52 12.10
N TRP A 158 16.84 19.19 11.72
CA TRP A 158 16.20 19.79 10.55
C TRP A 158 15.96 21.29 10.75
N ARG A 159 15.46 21.71 11.93
CA ARG A 159 15.19 23.11 12.26
C ARG A 159 16.46 23.94 12.16
N TRP A 160 17.53 23.45 12.77
CA TRP A 160 18.81 24.14 12.73
C TRP A 160 19.37 24.23 11.30
N ALA A 161 19.31 23.15 10.52
CA ALA A 161 19.73 23.16 9.12
C ALA A 161 18.90 24.10 8.24
N GLN A 162 17.59 24.22 8.52
CA GLN A 162 16.68 25.11 7.80
C GLN A 162 17.07 26.57 7.99
N VAL A 163 17.33 27.01 9.24
CA VAL A 163 17.74 28.39 9.55
C VAL A 163 19.07 28.75 8.88
N HIS A 164 19.96 27.77 8.71
CA HIS A 164 21.26 27.96 8.04
C HIS A 164 21.21 27.71 6.53
N GLY A 165 20.03 27.66 5.92
CA GLY A 165 19.86 27.64 4.48
C GLY A 165 20.28 26.34 3.80
N ALA A 166 20.29 25.21 4.51
CA ALA A 166 20.68 23.90 3.97
C ALA A 166 19.83 23.43 2.77
N PHE A 167 18.61 23.97 2.64
CA PHE A 167 17.57 23.48 1.73
C PHE A 167 17.28 24.43 0.55
N SER A 168 18.08 25.48 0.34
CA SER A 168 17.79 26.49 -0.70
C SER A 168 17.73 25.93 -2.13
N LEU A 169 18.36 24.77 -2.40
CA LEU A 169 18.36 24.11 -3.72
C LEU A 169 17.10 23.27 -3.99
N TYR A 170 16.19 23.13 -3.03
CA TYR A 170 14.98 22.32 -3.20
C TYR A 170 13.78 23.10 -3.75
N GLY A 171 13.85 24.44 -3.82
CA GLY A 171 12.67 25.27 -4.14
C GLY A 171 11.52 25.03 -3.15
N ALA A 172 11.86 24.80 -1.88
CA ALA A 172 10.90 24.45 -0.85
C ALA A 172 10.11 25.68 -0.39
N ASP A 173 8.80 25.51 -0.26
CA ASP A 173 7.88 26.52 0.25
C ASP A 173 7.95 26.57 1.79
N PRO A 174 8.33 27.72 2.40
CA PRO A 174 8.43 27.88 3.85
C PRO A 174 7.13 27.65 4.61
N LYS A 175 5.95 27.70 3.97
CA LYS A 175 4.68 27.43 4.67
C LYS A 175 4.58 26.01 5.24
N TYR A 176 5.38 25.08 4.71
CA TYR A 176 5.43 23.68 5.15
C TYR A 176 6.54 23.40 6.18
N PHE A 177 7.17 24.43 6.74
CA PHE A 177 8.34 24.33 7.61
C PHE A 177 8.00 24.50 9.09
N SER A 178 6.74 24.41 9.49
CA SER A 178 6.38 24.30 10.90
C SER A 178 6.76 22.93 11.46
N ASP A 179 7.16 22.89 12.72
CA ASP A 179 7.60 21.66 13.41
C ASP A 179 6.60 20.53 13.27
N ALA A 180 5.30 20.84 13.37
CA ALA A 180 4.23 19.88 13.21
C ALA A 180 4.14 19.30 11.80
N ILE A 181 4.27 20.12 10.75
CA ILE A 181 4.23 19.65 9.37
C ILE A 181 5.44 18.75 9.10
N VAL A 182 6.62 19.18 9.53
CA VAL A 182 7.85 18.41 9.35
C VAL A 182 7.78 17.06 10.06
N ARG A 183 7.37 17.07 11.33
CA ARG A 183 7.17 15.84 12.11
C ARG A 183 6.15 14.92 11.43
N ALA A 184 5.01 15.44 11.00
CA ALA A 184 3.99 14.64 10.33
C ALA A 184 4.43 14.10 8.96
N VAL A 185 5.29 14.83 8.22
CA VAL A 185 5.95 14.30 7.01
C VAL A 185 6.86 13.12 7.35
N MET A 186 7.71 13.24 8.38
CA MET A 186 8.61 12.18 8.83
C MET A 186 7.82 10.94 9.28
N GLU A 187 6.78 11.12 10.08
CA GLU A 187 5.90 10.03 10.53
C GLU A 187 5.13 9.39 9.37
N ARG A 188 4.60 10.19 8.42
CA ARG A 188 3.95 9.66 7.20
C ARG A 188 4.92 8.80 6.39
N TRP A 189 6.17 9.24 6.29
CA TRP A 189 7.20 8.48 5.60
C TRP A 189 7.52 7.16 6.34
N LEU A 190 7.68 7.20 7.66
CA LEU A 190 7.90 6.03 8.51
C LEU A 190 6.74 5.03 8.40
N ARG A 191 5.48 5.50 8.47
CA ARG A 191 4.29 4.65 8.25
C ARG A 191 4.29 3.97 6.88
N GLY A 192 4.86 4.64 5.88
CA GLY A 192 5.05 4.12 4.52
C GLY A 192 6.14 3.05 4.40
N GLN A 193 7.09 2.99 5.34
CA GLN A 193 8.13 1.97 5.43
C GLN A 193 7.58 0.70 6.11
N LYS A 194 6.62 0.02 5.47
CA LYS A 194 6.40 -1.39 5.81
C LYS A 194 7.54 -2.19 5.21
N THR A 195 8.28 -2.93 6.03
CA THR A 195 8.88 -4.19 5.62
C THR A 195 7.75 -4.99 4.97
N LYS A 196 7.81 -5.10 3.64
CA LYS A 196 6.82 -5.87 2.89
C LYS A 196 7.07 -7.32 3.30
N SER A 197 6.28 -7.83 4.24
CA SER A 197 6.38 -9.23 4.66
C SER A 197 6.07 -10.13 3.47
N GLU A 198 6.56 -11.36 3.51
CA GLU A 198 6.22 -12.38 2.51
C GLU A 198 4.70 -12.52 2.36
N VAL A 199 3.96 -12.45 3.48
CA VAL A 199 2.49 -12.43 3.52
C VAL A 199 1.89 -11.27 2.70
N TYR A 200 2.48 -10.08 2.75
CA TYR A 200 2.04 -8.95 1.94
C TYR A 200 2.25 -9.21 0.44
N TYR A 201 3.41 -9.74 0.06
CA TYR A 201 3.71 -10.06 -1.34
C TYR A 201 2.78 -11.15 -1.89
N ILE A 202 2.57 -12.23 -1.12
CA ILE A 202 1.63 -13.30 -1.47
C ILE A 202 0.22 -12.72 -1.64
N ARG A 203 -0.27 -11.90 -0.69
CA ARG A 203 -1.60 -11.29 -0.77
C ARG A 203 -1.74 -10.34 -1.97
N LYS A 204 -0.72 -9.52 -2.24
CA LYS A 204 -0.68 -8.61 -3.38
C LYS A 204 -0.73 -9.39 -4.69
N LYS A 205 0.12 -10.42 -4.83
CA LYS A 205 0.17 -11.30 -6.00
C LYS A 205 -1.16 -12.02 -6.21
N LYS A 206 -1.79 -12.54 -5.16
CA LYS A 206 -3.13 -13.17 -5.21
C LYS A 206 -4.21 -12.17 -5.66
N THR A 207 -4.13 -10.92 -5.23
CA THR A 207 -5.08 -9.86 -5.62
C THR A 207 -4.89 -9.45 -7.08
N GLN A 208 -3.64 -9.27 -7.52
CA GLN A 208 -3.31 -8.97 -8.91
C GLN A 208 -3.75 -10.10 -9.84
N ARG A 209 -3.43 -11.36 -9.51
CA ARG A 209 -3.86 -12.54 -10.28
C ARG A 209 -5.39 -12.57 -10.47
N ARG A 210 -6.16 -12.32 -9.41
CA ARG A 210 -7.64 -12.24 -9.48
C ARG A 210 -8.13 -11.12 -10.39
N ALA A 211 -7.59 -9.92 -10.24
CA ALA A 211 -7.96 -8.78 -11.07
C ALA A 211 -7.64 -9.01 -12.56
N THR A 212 -6.50 -9.63 -12.84
CA THR A 212 -6.10 -9.98 -14.21
C THR A 212 -7.03 -11.02 -14.84
N ILE A 213 -7.34 -12.12 -14.14
CA ILE A 213 -8.27 -13.15 -14.64
C ILE A 213 -9.66 -12.55 -14.84
N PHE A 214 -10.13 -11.73 -13.90
CA PHE A 214 -11.41 -11.03 -14.00
C PHE A 214 -11.50 -10.21 -15.28
N ARG A 215 -10.47 -9.40 -15.56
CA ARG A 215 -10.41 -8.58 -16.77
C ARG A 215 -10.46 -9.41 -18.04
N TYR A 216 -9.66 -10.48 -18.14
CA TYR A 216 -9.68 -11.34 -19.33
C TYR A 216 -11.03 -12.01 -19.57
N ARG A 217 -11.73 -12.41 -18.50
CA ARG A 217 -13.08 -12.97 -18.62
C ARG A 217 -14.08 -11.92 -19.08
N GLN A 218 -13.96 -10.70 -18.58
CA GLN A 218 -14.82 -9.59 -18.96
C GLN A 218 -14.61 -9.24 -20.44
N GLU A 219 -13.37 -9.03 -20.87
CA GLU A 219 -13.00 -8.73 -22.26
C GLU A 219 -13.46 -9.83 -23.22
N ALA A 220 -13.32 -11.10 -22.85
CA ALA A 220 -13.73 -12.23 -23.68
C ALA A 220 -15.25 -12.38 -23.77
N LEU A 221 -15.96 -12.15 -22.67
CA LEU A 221 -17.41 -12.20 -22.64
C LEU A 221 -18.01 -11.02 -23.42
N GLU A 222 -17.43 -9.83 -23.27
CA GLU A 222 -17.82 -8.62 -23.99
C GLU A 222 -17.69 -8.81 -25.49
N GLU A 223 -16.52 -9.25 -25.98
CA GLU A 223 -16.30 -9.52 -27.42
C GLU A 223 -17.31 -10.52 -27.98
N LEU A 224 -17.52 -11.66 -27.28
CA LEU A 224 -18.46 -12.68 -27.75
C LEU A 224 -19.90 -12.16 -27.78
N VAL A 225 -20.35 -11.50 -26.71
CA VAL A 225 -21.75 -11.09 -26.59
C VAL A 225 -22.03 -9.89 -27.48
N GLU A 226 -21.10 -8.97 -27.66
CA GLU A 226 -21.24 -7.86 -28.60
C GLU A 226 -21.30 -8.33 -30.05
N ALA A 227 -20.59 -9.40 -30.42
CA ALA A 227 -20.67 -9.99 -31.75
C ALA A 227 -21.98 -10.76 -32.00
N GLU A 228 -22.43 -11.56 -31.03
CA GLU A 228 -23.51 -12.53 -31.22
C GLU A 228 -24.89 -12.03 -30.76
N ASN A 229 -24.94 -11.25 -29.66
CA ASN A 229 -26.19 -10.75 -29.10
C ASN A 229 -25.98 -9.47 -28.26
N PRO A 230 -25.82 -8.28 -28.89
CA PRO A 230 -25.49 -7.03 -28.21
C PRO A 230 -26.46 -6.65 -27.10
N HIS A 231 -27.75 -6.97 -27.25
CA HIS A 231 -28.78 -6.66 -26.26
C HIS A 231 -28.58 -7.39 -24.92
N LEU A 232 -27.85 -8.51 -24.92
CA LEU A 232 -27.55 -9.29 -23.73
C LEU A 232 -26.31 -8.78 -22.97
N LEU A 233 -25.52 -7.87 -23.55
CA LEU A 233 -24.21 -7.48 -23.02
C LEU A 233 -24.28 -6.96 -21.59
N SER A 234 -25.20 -6.02 -21.31
CA SER A 234 -25.35 -5.49 -19.95
C SER A 234 -25.71 -6.58 -18.94
N THR A 235 -26.58 -7.52 -19.31
CA THR A 235 -26.95 -8.65 -18.44
C THR A 235 -25.81 -9.65 -18.29
N ALA A 236 -24.97 -9.82 -19.32
CA ALA A 236 -23.82 -10.70 -19.28
C ALA A 236 -22.75 -10.19 -18.30
N LEU A 237 -22.45 -8.89 -18.36
CA LEU A 237 -21.48 -8.24 -17.46
C LEU A 237 -21.97 -8.22 -16.00
N ASP A 238 -23.29 -8.21 -15.77
CA ASP A 238 -23.91 -8.32 -14.45
C ASP A 238 -23.58 -9.63 -13.71
N PHE A 239 -23.18 -10.69 -14.44
CA PHE A 239 -22.67 -11.93 -13.85
C PHE A 239 -21.22 -11.83 -13.40
N LEU A 240 -20.51 -10.75 -13.73
CA LEU A 240 -19.12 -10.49 -13.34
C LEU A 240 -19.00 -9.15 -12.58
N PRO A 241 -19.65 -8.98 -11.41
CA PRO A 241 -19.69 -7.68 -10.73
C PRO A 241 -18.36 -7.26 -10.12
N ASP A 242 -17.47 -8.20 -9.78
CA ASP A 242 -16.14 -7.89 -9.27
C ASP A 242 -15.14 -9.06 -9.39
N ALA A 243 -13.86 -8.76 -9.10
CA ALA A 243 -12.80 -9.76 -9.08
C ALA A 243 -12.90 -10.78 -7.93
N VAL A 244 -13.78 -10.62 -6.94
CA VAL A 244 -14.03 -11.67 -5.93
C VAL A 244 -14.96 -12.77 -6.44
N CYS A 245 -15.68 -12.51 -7.54
CA CYS A 245 -16.38 -13.52 -8.32
C CYS A 245 -15.42 -14.49 -9.02
N CYS A 246 -14.15 -14.12 -9.17
CA CYS A 246 -13.14 -15.01 -9.72
C CYS A 246 -12.67 -16.02 -8.68
N SER A 247 -12.47 -17.28 -9.08
CA SER A 247 -11.97 -18.33 -8.19
C SER A 247 -10.61 -17.95 -7.61
N ASP A 248 -10.40 -18.24 -6.32
CA ASP A 248 -9.07 -18.12 -5.73
C ASP A 248 -8.13 -19.14 -6.36
N THR A 249 -6.83 -18.83 -6.36
CA THR A 249 -5.78 -19.77 -6.73
C THR A 249 -4.98 -20.09 -5.48
N GLU A 250 -4.75 -21.38 -5.22
CA GLU A 250 -3.76 -21.86 -4.26
C GLU A 250 -2.52 -22.35 -5.01
N ASP A 251 -1.35 -22.08 -4.43
CA ASP A 251 -0.09 -22.64 -4.92
C ASP A 251 0.07 -24.03 -4.26
N ASP A 252 0.10 -25.10 -5.06
CA ASP A 252 0.12 -26.52 -4.64
C ASP A 252 1.53 -27.11 -4.79
N GLY A 253 2.54 -26.34 -4.36
CA GLY A 253 3.96 -26.66 -4.54
C GLY A 253 4.63 -25.91 -5.71
N PRO A 254 5.92 -26.17 -5.98
CA PRO A 254 6.70 -25.43 -6.97
C PRO A 254 6.08 -25.50 -8.37
N GLY A 255 5.61 -24.36 -8.87
CA GLY A 255 5.05 -24.23 -10.22
C GLY A 255 3.67 -24.85 -10.44
N GLN A 256 3.06 -25.46 -9.41
CA GLN A 256 1.71 -26.01 -9.49
C GLN A 256 0.71 -25.02 -8.88
N THR A 257 -0.31 -24.67 -9.65
CA THR A 257 -1.41 -23.83 -9.19
C THR A 257 -2.71 -24.58 -9.34
N ARG A 258 -3.62 -24.43 -8.37
CA ARG A 258 -4.97 -25.01 -8.45
C ARG A 258 -6.02 -23.94 -8.30
N ALA A 259 -7.15 -24.13 -8.97
CA ALA A 259 -8.35 -23.40 -8.61
C ALA A 259 -8.83 -23.81 -7.21
N VAL A 260 -9.38 -22.85 -6.47
CA VAL A 260 -10.08 -23.12 -5.22
C VAL A 260 -11.57 -22.96 -5.50
N GLY A 261 -12.32 -24.04 -5.26
CA GLY A 261 -13.78 -24.03 -5.34
C GLY A 261 -14.36 -23.13 -4.26
N MET A 262 -15.54 -22.58 -4.49
CA MET A 262 -16.22 -21.70 -3.53
C MET A 262 -17.53 -22.32 -3.12
N VAL A 263 -17.74 -22.51 -1.81
CA VAL A 263 -18.95 -23.18 -1.28
C VAL A 263 -20.25 -22.48 -1.69
N TRP A 264 -20.18 -21.19 -1.96
CA TRP A 264 -21.35 -20.38 -2.31
C TRP A 264 -21.77 -20.49 -3.77
N ARG A 265 -20.95 -21.02 -4.68
CA ARG A 265 -21.28 -21.04 -6.12
C ARG A 265 -22.19 -22.22 -6.44
N SER A 266 -23.25 -21.97 -7.19
CA SER A 266 -24.03 -23.05 -7.80
C SER A 266 -23.19 -23.82 -8.84
N PRO A 267 -23.55 -25.08 -9.14
CA PRO A 267 -22.91 -25.83 -10.23
C PRO A 267 -22.98 -25.11 -11.58
N GLU A 268 -24.14 -24.52 -11.90
CA GLU A 268 -24.37 -23.77 -13.15
C GLU A 268 -23.41 -22.58 -13.29
N TYR A 269 -23.28 -21.78 -12.24
CA TYR A 269 -22.41 -20.61 -12.27
C TYR A 269 -20.94 -20.99 -12.22
N GLN A 270 -20.58 -22.07 -11.53
CA GLN A 270 -19.23 -22.62 -11.58
C GLN A 270 -18.87 -23.10 -12.99
N GLU A 271 -19.80 -23.75 -13.70
CA GLU A 271 -19.59 -24.16 -15.10
C GLU A 271 -19.40 -22.93 -16.00
N PHE A 272 -20.28 -21.95 -15.92
CA PHE A 272 -20.18 -20.69 -16.66
C PHE A 272 -18.79 -20.04 -16.50
N LEU A 273 -18.30 -19.91 -15.27
CA LEU A 273 -16.99 -19.33 -14.99
C LEU A 273 -15.81 -20.16 -15.53
N HIS A 274 -15.95 -21.49 -15.63
CA HIS A 274 -14.92 -22.35 -16.24
C HIS A 274 -14.93 -22.24 -17.76
N LEU A 275 -16.10 -22.14 -18.38
CA LEU A 275 -16.21 -21.91 -19.82
C LEU A 275 -15.64 -20.54 -20.20
N LEU A 276 -15.87 -19.52 -19.37
CA LEU A 276 -15.23 -18.21 -19.55
C LEU A 276 -13.70 -18.25 -19.44
N ASP A 277 -13.13 -19.09 -18.56
CA ASP A 277 -11.67 -19.27 -18.55
C ASP A 277 -11.18 -19.78 -19.91
N LYS A 278 -11.84 -20.80 -20.46
CA LYS A 278 -11.51 -21.36 -21.79
C LYS A 278 -11.68 -20.34 -22.91
N LEU A 279 -12.77 -19.57 -22.89
CA LEU A 279 -13.05 -18.52 -23.89
C LEU A 279 -11.98 -17.45 -23.85
N SER A 280 -11.69 -16.92 -22.66
CA SER A 280 -10.66 -15.90 -22.48
C SER A 280 -9.28 -16.39 -22.90
N PHE A 281 -9.00 -17.69 -22.75
CA PHE A 281 -7.78 -18.28 -23.29
C PHE A 281 -7.77 -18.28 -24.81
N LYS A 282 -8.85 -18.73 -25.47
CA LYS A 282 -8.97 -18.75 -26.94
C LYS A 282 -8.74 -17.34 -27.51
N GLN A 283 -9.42 -16.33 -26.94
CA GLN A 283 -9.26 -14.92 -27.31
C GLN A 283 -7.81 -14.44 -27.16
N GLN A 284 -7.22 -14.59 -25.98
CA GLN A 284 -5.87 -14.08 -25.73
C GLN A 284 -4.79 -14.85 -26.49
N LYS A 285 -5.02 -16.13 -26.81
CA LYS A 285 -4.17 -16.91 -27.73
C LYS A 285 -4.21 -16.34 -29.14
N ALA A 286 -5.38 -15.90 -29.61
CA ALA A 286 -5.50 -15.23 -30.91
C ALA A 286 -4.79 -13.87 -30.91
N LEU A 287 -4.93 -13.09 -29.84
CA LEU A 287 -4.35 -11.74 -29.73
C LEU A 287 -2.81 -11.72 -29.54
N HIS A 288 -2.28 -12.65 -28.75
CA HIS A 288 -0.88 -12.60 -28.29
C HIS A 288 -0.06 -13.85 -28.62
N GLY A 289 -0.67 -14.82 -29.30
CA GLY A 289 -0.05 -16.09 -29.68
C GLY A 289 -0.03 -17.14 -28.55
N ALA A 290 0.21 -18.38 -28.97
CA ALA A 290 0.14 -19.57 -28.09
C ALA A 290 1.14 -19.54 -26.93
N ARG A 291 2.36 -19.03 -27.16
CA ARG A 291 3.40 -18.95 -26.13
C ARG A 291 2.97 -18.04 -24.99
N TRP A 292 2.40 -16.87 -25.29
CA TRP A 292 1.94 -15.93 -24.27
C TRP A 292 0.77 -16.52 -23.48
N ALA A 293 -0.21 -17.11 -24.19
CA ALA A 293 -1.38 -17.70 -23.57
C ALA A 293 -1.03 -18.88 -22.63
N ALA A 294 -0.02 -19.69 -22.96
CA ALA A 294 0.47 -20.78 -22.10
C ALA A 294 1.22 -20.30 -20.82
N LEU A 295 1.69 -19.06 -20.79
CA LEU A 295 2.28 -18.46 -19.59
C LEU A 295 1.23 -17.96 -18.60
N ARG A 296 -0.04 -17.89 -19.01
CA ARG A 296 -1.12 -17.42 -18.14
C ARG A 296 -1.36 -18.37 -16.98
N LEU A 297 -1.67 -17.77 -15.83
CA LEU A 297 -1.88 -18.51 -14.60
C LEU A 297 -3.15 -19.36 -14.65
N ASP A 298 -4.25 -18.85 -15.22
CA ASP A 298 -5.50 -19.59 -15.36
C ASP A 298 -5.38 -20.84 -16.24
N MET A 299 -4.44 -20.87 -17.17
CA MET A 299 -4.16 -22.06 -17.99
C MET A 299 -3.27 -23.10 -17.33
N ARG A 300 -2.50 -22.69 -16.33
CA ARG A 300 -1.67 -23.59 -15.52
C ARG A 300 -2.41 -24.11 -14.31
N ARG A 301 -3.64 -23.64 -14.08
CA ARG A 301 -4.47 -24.06 -12.95
C ARG A 301 -5.11 -25.40 -13.24
N ARG A 302 -4.89 -26.34 -12.34
CA ARG A 302 -5.69 -27.57 -12.31
C ARG A 302 -7.06 -27.28 -11.69
N PRO A 303 -8.09 -28.09 -12.01
CA PRO A 303 -9.39 -28.02 -11.36
C PRO A 303 -9.28 -28.08 -9.83
N ALA A 304 -10.27 -27.48 -9.17
CA ALA A 304 -10.32 -27.45 -7.72
C ALA A 304 -10.50 -28.85 -7.15
N VAL A 305 -9.65 -29.22 -6.20
CA VAL A 305 -9.79 -30.44 -5.38
C VAL A 305 -10.41 -30.12 -4.03
N ARG A 306 -10.35 -28.83 -3.63
CA ARG A 306 -10.87 -28.33 -2.36
C ARG A 306 -11.86 -27.21 -2.60
N VAL A 307 -12.85 -27.14 -1.71
CA VAL A 307 -13.85 -26.07 -1.66
C VAL A 307 -13.57 -25.23 -0.42
N SER A 308 -13.39 -23.92 -0.61
CA SER A 308 -13.22 -22.98 0.49
C SER A 308 -14.58 -22.57 1.07
N THR A 309 -14.70 -22.68 2.40
CA THR A 309 -15.84 -22.20 3.18
C THR A 309 -15.74 -20.71 3.53
N SER A 310 -14.54 -20.12 3.42
CA SER A 310 -14.24 -18.71 3.72
C SER A 310 -14.25 -17.80 2.49
N GLY A 311 -14.69 -18.33 1.35
CA GLY A 311 -14.84 -17.57 0.10
C GLY A 311 -15.79 -16.40 0.24
N LYS A 312 -15.38 -15.22 -0.25
CA LYS A 312 -16.27 -14.04 -0.30
C LYS A 312 -17.30 -14.23 -1.40
N ALA A 313 -18.58 -14.23 -1.04
CA ALA A 313 -19.68 -14.23 -1.98
C ALA A 313 -20.02 -12.77 -2.38
N PRO A 314 -20.09 -12.46 -3.69
CA PRO A 314 -20.60 -11.18 -4.16
C PRO A 314 -22.09 -11.07 -3.83
N ARG A 315 -22.57 -9.83 -3.66
CA ARG A 315 -24.01 -9.56 -3.52
C ARG A 315 -24.64 -9.30 -4.89
N ASN A 316 -25.96 -9.41 -4.97
CA ASN A 316 -26.78 -9.01 -6.11
C ASN A 316 -26.52 -9.80 -7.41
N LEU A 317 -25.99 -11.04 -7.31
CA LEU A 317 -26.09 -11.98 -8.43
C LEU A 317 -27.50 -12.61 -8.48
N PRO A 318 -27.96 -13.12 -9.64
CA PRO A 318 -29.18 -13.92 -9.71
C PRO A 318 -29.18 -15.13 -8.78
N LEU A 319 -30.37 -15.59 -8.35
CA LEU A 319 -30.50 -16.71 -7.40
C LEU A 319 -29.76 -17.97 -7.85
N ASN A 320 -29.74 -18.25 -9.15
CA ASN A 320 -29.07 -19.42 -9.72
C ASN A 320 -27.55 -19.30 -9.78
N CYS A 321 -26.95 -18.21 -9.31
CA CYS A 321 -25.50 -18.13 -9.08
C CYS A 321 -25.08 -18.69 -7.72
N TYR A 322 -26.01 -18.80 -6.78
CA TYR A 322 -25.73 -19.24 -5.42
C TYR A 322 -26.10 -20.72 -5.22
N CYS A 323 -25.24 -21.45 -4.52
CA CYS A 323 -25.52 -22.83 -4.11
C CYS A 323 -26.72 -22.84 -3.14
N PRO A 324 -27.79 -23.60 -3.42
CA PRO A 324 -28.98 -23.62 -2.58
C PRO A 324 -28.68 -24.00 -1.14
N SER A 325 -27.93 -25.09 -0.90
CA SER A 325 -27.60 -25.55 0.46
C SER A 325 -26.79 -24.54 1.26
N TRP A 326 -25.88 -23.82 0.60
CA TRP A 326 -25.12 -22.73 1.25
C TRP A 326 -26.02 -21.54 1.58
N ARG A 327 -26.87 -21.12 0.65
CA ARG A 327 -27.79 -19.99 0.84
C ARG A 327 -28.83 -20.29 1.92
N ASP A 328 -29.35 -21.52 1.94
CA ASP A 328 -30.42 -21.93 2.83
C ASP A 328 -29.94 -22.11 4.28
N SER A 329 -28.62 -22.16 4.50
CA SER A 329 -28.00 -22.08 5.83
C SER A 329 -28.13 -20.70 6.49
N PHE A 330 -28.54 -19.66 5.74
CA PHE A 330 -28.74 -18.32 6.28
C PHE A 330 -30.16 -18.08 6.78
N GLN A 331 -30.33 -17.10 7.66
CA GLN A 331 -31.64 -16.53 8.01
C GLN A 331 -32.15 -15.61 6.91
N ASP A 332 -33.46 -15.34 6.88
CA ASP A 332 -34.12 -14.60 5.79
C ASP A 332 -33.55 -13.20 5.57
N THR A 333 -33.20 -12.46 6.62
CA THR A 333 -32.55 -11.15 6.50
C THR A 333 -31.23 -11.23 5.73
N LYS A 334 -30.42 -12.28 5.97
CA LYS A 334 -29.16 -12.49 5.26
C LYS A 334 -29.38 -12.94 3.81
N LYS A 335 -30.42 -13.74 3.55
CA LYS A 335 -30.82 -14.11 2.18
C LYS A 335 -31.26 -12.87 1.39
N TYR A 336 -32.07 -12.02 1.99
CA TYR A 336 -32.54 -10.77 1.40
C TYR A 336 -31.39 -9.78 1.10
N LEU A 337 -30.41 -9.68 1.99
CA LEU A 337 -29.20 -8.86 1.79
C LEU A 337 -28.21 -9.47 0.79
N LEU A 338 -28.30 -10.77 0.52
CA LEU A 338 -27.43 -11.45 -0.44
C LEU A 338 -27.85 -11.10 -1.87
N THR A 339 -29.14 -11.23 -2.18
CA THR A 339 -29.71 -10.83 -3.47
C THR A 339 -31.22 -10.68 -3.41
N GLN A 340 -31.75 -9.80 -4.25
CA GLN A 340 -33.19 -9.70 -4.55
C GLN A 340 -33.50 -10.10 -6.00
N LYS A 341 -32.47 -10.45 -6.80
CA LYS A 341 -32.64 -10.84 -8.20
C LYS A 341 -33.17 -12.27 -8.29
N SER A 342 -34.22 -12.50 -9.07
CA SER A 342 -34.76 -13.84 -9.31
C SER A 342 -33.78 -14.71 -10.12
N PHE A 343 -34.19 -15.96 -10.40
CA PHE A 343 -33.49 -16.81 -11.35
C PHE A 343 -33.33 -16.09 -12.70
N SER A 344 -32.13 -16.10 -13.27
CA SER A 344 -31.88 -15.47 -14.57
C SER A 344 -31.63 -16.53 -15.65
N PRO A 345 -32.49 -16.63 -16.68
CA PRO A 345 -32.30 -17.56 -17.79
C PRO A 345 -31.08 -17.19 -18.66
N ALA A 346 -30.62 -15.94 -18.59
CA ALA A 346 -29.46 -15.45 -19.32
C ALA A 346 -28.19 -16.26 -19.02
N LEU A 347 -28.04 -16.80 -17.79
CA LEU A 347 -26.88 -17.63 -17.44
C LEU A 347 -26.78 -18.88 -18.34
N GLY A 348 -27.92 -19.54 -18.59
CA GLY A 348 -27.98 -20.70 -19.47
C GLY A 348 -27.70 -20.34 -20.93
N VAL A 349 -28.30 -19.25 -21.41
CA VAL A 349 -28.06 -18.73 -22.78
C VAL A 349 -26.58 -18.44 -23.01
N LEU A 350 -25.95 -17.69 -22.09
CA LEU A 350 -24.53 -17.36 -22.18
C LEU A 350 -23.64 -18.60 -22.14
N THR A 351 -23.97 -19.58 -21.29
CA THR A 351 -23.25 -20.85 -21.22
C THR A 351 -23.29 -21.58 -22.57
N CYS A 352 -24.44 -21.61 -23.24
CA CYS A 352 -24.59 -22.20 -24.57
C CYS A 352 -23.80 -21.43 -25.63
N MET A 353 -23.85 -20.08 -25.63
CA MET A 353 -23.07 -19.24 -26.54
C MET A 353 -21.56 -19.50 -26.40
N ILE A 354 -21.06 -19.58 -25.16
CA ILE A 354 -19.63 -19.83 -24.93
C ILE A 354 -19.25 -21.24 -25.41
N ARG A 355 -20.10 -22.26 -25.22
CA ARG A 355 -19.84 -23.61 -25.75
C ARG A 355 -19.78 -23.63 -27.27
N ALA A 356 -20.70 -22.94 -27.95
CA ALA A 356 -20.71 -22.82 -29.39
C ALA A 356 -19.41 -22.15 -29.89
N ALA A 357 -18.99 -21.05 -29.24
CA ALA A 357 -17.76 -20.34 -29.58
C ALA A 357 -16.47 -21.14 -29.27
N LEU A 358 -16.54 -22.15 -28.41
CA LEU A 358 -15.40 -23.01 -28.05
C LEU A 358 -15.32 -24.31 -28.85
N SER A 359 -16.41 -24.68 -29.52
CA SER A 359 -16.45 -25.76 -30.50
C SER A 359 -15.67 -25.32 -31.75
#